data_AF-A0A7X4A0B0-F1
#
_entry.id   AF-A0A7X4A0B0-F1
#
_cell.length_a   1.000
_cell.length_b   1.000
_cell.length_c   1.000
_cell.angle_alpha   90.00
_cell.angle_beta   90.00
_cell.angle_gamma   90.00
#
_symmetry.space_group_name_H-M   'P 1'
#
loop_
_entity.id
_entity.type
_entity.pdbx_description
1 polymer ?
#
loop_
_entity_poly.entity_id
_entity_poly.type
_entity_poly.pdbx_seq_one_letter_code
_entity_poly.pdbx_strand_id
1 'polypeptide(L)' 'MGRKSTRQEIELSDGDRERLEGIVNNPRSLQKHVWRARIVLALGSGRGLAETMRRTGMSKPTVWR' A
#
# COMPACT_ATOMS: atom_id res chain seq x y z
N MET A 1 13.83 0.11 26.92
CA MET A 1 12.50 -0.44 26.58
C MET A 1 12.25 -0.23 25.08
N GLY A 2 12.59 -1.22 24.24
CA GLY A 2 12.70 -1.04 22.79
C GLY A 2 11.35 -0.95 22.07
N ARG A 3 11.00 0.22 21.53
CA ARG A 3 9.97 0.34 20.48
C ARG A 3 10.51 -0.29 19.20
N LYS A 4 10.15 -1.54 18.90
CA LYS A 4 10.22 -2.03 17.51
C LYS A 4 9.03 -1.44 16.75
N SER A 5 9.16 -0.18 16.33
CA SER A 5 8.23 0.40 15.36
C SER A 5 8.71 -0.07 13.99
N THR A 6 8.14 -1.18 13.52
CA THR A 6 8.41 -1.80 12.23
C THR A 6 8.12 -0.79 11.10
N ARG A 7 9.14 -0.06 10.65
CA ARG A 7 9.13 0.57 9.32
C ARG A 7 9.34 -0.54 8.30
N GLN A 8 8.25 -1.19 7.89
CA GLN A 8 8.27 -2.01 6.68
C GLN A 8 8.00 -1.10 5.50
N GLU A 9 9.10 -0.54 5.00
CA GLU A 9 9.18 0.06 3.69
C GLU A 9 9.45 -1.09 2.71
N ILE A 10 8.62 -1.23 1.68
CA ILE A 10 8.79 -2.28 0.67
C ILE A 10 9.40 -1.59 -0.53
N GLU A 11 10.64 -1.93 -0.90
CA GLU A 11 11.17 -1.45 -2.18
C GLU A 11 10.38 -2.05 -3.32
N LEU A 12 9.72 -1.19 -4.11
CA LEU A 12 9.02 -1.56 -5.33
C LEU A 12 9.90 -1.13 -6.50
N SER A 13 10.16 -2.06 -7.42
CA SER A 13 10.73 -1.71 -8.71
C SER A 13 9.74 -0.83 -9.50
N ASP A 14 10.26 -0.01 -10.41
CA ASP A 14 9.43 0.84 -11.27
C ASP A 14 8.42 0.02 -12.09
N GLY A 15 8.78 -1.20 -12.51
CA GLY A 15 7.87 -2.11 -13.21
C GLY A 15 6.72 -2.63 -12.34
N ASP A 16 6.97 -2.91 -11.06
CA ASP A 16 5.92 -3.29 -10.12
C ASP A 16 5.00 -2.11 -9.82
N ARG A 17 5.57 -0.90 -9.72
CA ARG A 17 4.80 0.34 -9.54
C ARG A 17 3.84 0.56 -10.70
N GLU A 18 4.33 0.50 -11.93
CA GLU A 18 3.51 0.68 -13.14
C GLU A 18 2.38 -0.36 -13.21
N ARG A 19 2.68 -1.62 -12.89
CA ARG A 19 1.66 -2.67 -12.86
C ARG A 19 0.58 -2.42 -11.81
N LEU A 20 0.96 -1.97 -10.61
CA LEU A 20 0.02 -1.65 -9.53
C LEU A 20 -0.82 -0.42 -9.87
N GLU A 21 -0.23 0.61 -10.47
CA GLU A 21 -0.96 1.78 -10.97
C GLU A 21 -1.94 1.41 -12.08
N GLY A 22 -1.57 0.48 -12.97
CA GLY A 22 -2.47 -0.09 -13.97
C GLY A 22 -3.68 -0.80 -13.33
N ILE A 23 -3.50 -1.50 -12.22
CA ILE A 23 -4.61 -2.13 -11.47
C ILE A 23 -5.54 -1.06 -10.88
N VAL A 24 -4.97 0.02 -10.33
CA VAL A 24 -5.74 1.11 -9.72
C VAL A 24 -6.56 1.89 -10.76
N ASN A 25 -5.98 2.14 -11.94
CA ASN A 25 -6.64 2.90 -13.00
C ASN A 25 -7.55 2.05 -13.89
N ASN A 26 -7.52 0.72 -13.77
CA ASN A 26 -8.35 -0.19 -14.55
C ASN A 26 -9.77 -0.27 -13.96
N PRO A 27 -10.81 0.22 -14.66
CA PRO A 27 -12.19 0.26 -14.16
C PRO A 27 -12.85 -1.12 -14.05
N ARG A 28 -12.23 -2.17 -14.60
CA ARG A 28 -12.70 -3.57 -14.49
C ARG A 28 -12.11 -4.29 -13.28
N SER A 29 -11.15 -3.69 -12.59
CA SER A 29 -10.53 -4.30 -11.42
C SER A 29 -11.53 -4.35 -10.26
N LEU A 30 -11.65 -5.51 -9.60
CA LEU A 30 -12.45 -5.60 -8.38
C LEU A 30 -11.89 -4.64 -7.33
N GLN A 31 -12.77 -4.00 -6.56
CA GLN A 31 -12.39 -3.01 -5.54
C GLN A 31 -11.32 -3.54 -4.57
N LYS A 32 -11.34 -4.84 -4.24
CA LYS A 32 -10.29 -5.47 -3.40
C LYS A 32 -8.90 -5.45 -4.03
N HIS A 33 -8.77 -5.56 -5.36
CA HIS A 33 -7.48 -5.48 -6.04
C HIS A 33 -6.99 -4.04 -6.11
N VAL A 34 -7.88 -3.11 -6.47
CA VAL A 34 -7.59 -1.66 -6.46
C VAL A 34 -7.08 -1.23 -5.08
N TRP A 35 -7.75 -1.69 -4.03
CA TRP A 35 -7.42 -1.33 -2.67
C TRP A 35 -6.10 -1.93 -2.19
N ARG A 36 -5.82 -3.21 -2.47
CA ARG A 36 -4.51 -3.82 -2.19
C ARG A 36 -3.40 -3.12 -2.96
N ALA A 37 -3.61 -2.75 -4.23
CA ALA A 37 -2.62 -2.03 -5.01
C ALA A 37 -2.29 -0.65 -4.42
N ARG A 38 -3.30 0.09 -3.94
CA ARG A 38 -3.10 1.37 -3.25
C ARG A 38 -2.30 1.23 -1.96
N ILE A 39 -2.47 0.14 -1.21
CA ILE A 39 -1.69 -0.15 0.01
C ILE A 39 -0.22 -0.34 -0.35
N VAL A 40 0.05 -1.21 -1.31
CA VAL A 40 1.42 -1.56 -1.71
C VAL A 40 2.14 -0.33 -2.25
N LEU A 41 1.49 0.46 -3.12
CA LEU A 41 2.04 1.72 -3.63
C LEU A 41 2.37 2.73 -2.51
N ALA A 42 1.52 2.82 -1.49
CA ALA A 42 1.76 3.72 -0.36
C ALA A 42 2.94 3.24 0.51
N LEU A 43 3.06 1.93 0.75
CA LEU A 43 4.17 1.33 1.50
C LEU A 43 5.51 1.44 0.76
N GLY A 44 5.51 1.32 -0.56
CA GLY A 44 6.73 1.49 -1.38
C GLY A 44 7.09 2.93 -1.73
N SER A 45 6.34 3.90 -1.20
CA SER A 45 6.68 5.33 -1.31
C SER A 45 7.48 5.85 -0.10
N GLY A 46 7.91 4.96 0.80
CA GLY A 46 8.55 5.29 2.07
C GLY A 46 7.70 6.11 3.05
N ARG A 47 6.40 6.17 2.76
CA ARG A 47 5.39 6.80 3.60
C ARG A 47 4.91 5.73 4.57
N GLY A 48 5.42 5.80 5.80
CA GLY A 48 5.09 4.82 6.84
C GLY A 48 3.58 4.59 7.02
N LEU A 49 3.22 3.48 7.67
CA LEU A 49 1.85 2.97 7.82
C LEU A 49 0.77 4.02 8.13
N ALA A 50 1.08 5.04 8.94
CA ALA A 50 0.15 6.11 9.30
C ALA A 50 -0.32 6.94 8.09
N GLU A 51 0.58 7.23 7.15
CA GLU A 51 0.27 7.98 5.93
C GLU A 51 -0.53 7.12 4.95
N THR A 52 -0.24 5.82 4.88
CA THR A 52 -1.06 4.83 4.15
C THR A 52 -2.47 4.79 4.71
N MET A 53 -2.63 4.62 6.03
CA MET A 53 -3.93 4.62 6.69
C MET A 53 -4.70 5.93 6.47
N ARG A 54 -4.03 7.10 6.51
CA ARG A 54 -4.64 8.41 6.22
C ARG A 54 -5.15 8.51 4.78
N ARG A 55 -4.36 8.05 3.80
CA ARG A 55 -4.71 8.11 2.37
C ARG A 55 -5.75 7.08 1.92
N THR A 56 -5.88 6.01 2.69
CA THR A 56 -6.72 4.87 2.33
C THR A 56 -7.94 4.69 3.23
N GLY A 57 -7.98 5.36 4.39
CA GLY A 57 -9.04 5.23 5.39
C GLY A 57 -9.05 3.87 6.10
N MET A 58 -8.00 3.06 5.93
CA MET A 58 -7.97 1.67 6.42
C MET A 58 -7.41 1.56 7.82
N SER A 59 -7.88 0.55 8.55
CA SER A 59 -7.29 0.12 9.82
C SER A 59 -6.05 -0.77 9.59
N LYS A 60 -5.12 -0.80 10.54
CA LYS A 60 -3.92 -1.66 10.50
C LYS A 60 -4.19 -3.13 10.10
N PRO A 61 -5.13 -3.89 10.71
CA PRO A 61 -5.32 -5.32 10.37
C PRO A 61 -5.74 -5.54 8.92
N THR A 62 -6.49 -4.61 8.36
CA THR A 62 -6.91 -4.62 6.97
C THR A 62 -5.73 -4.54 6.00
N VAL A 63 -4.69 -3.80 6.36
CA VAL A 63 -3.45 -3.68 5.57
C VAL A 63 -2.64 -4.98 5.54
N TRP A 64 -2.80 -5.85 6.55
CA TRP A 64 -2.06 -7.12 6.67
C TRP A 64 -2.84 -8.35 6.15
N ARG A 65 -4.07 -8.17 5.67
CA ARG A 65 -4.88 -9.25 5.10
C ARG A 65 -4.63 -9.39 3.61
#